data_AF-X1I0W0-F1
#
_entry.id   AF-X1I0W0-F1
#
_cell.length_a   1.000
_cell.length_b   1.000
_cell.length_c   1.000
_cell.angle_alpha   90.00
_cell.angle_beta   90.00
_cell.angle_gamma   90.00
#
_symmetry.space_group_name_H-M   'P 1'
#
loop_
_entity.id
_entity.type
_entity.pdbx_description
1 polymer ?
#
loop_
_entity_poly.entity_id
_entity_poly.type
_entity_poly.pdbx_seq_one_letter_code
_entity_poly.pdbx_strand_id
1 'polypeptide(L)'
;EIPIVVLTHFSREVSIKLEREDLSAIDQVFCWLGNADILLAIIKLIEDKMNADYDVEQVGVQAIILVEDSIRYISAYLPNLYKIILKQSRDFQQEALNEHQRMLRMRGRPKILLATTFEEAMELYEKYKFNVLGVISDISFKRKGKKDTEAGIALCKKVKEDDSHMPFLLQSSDLKFKDLAEKLEVGFIHKYSKSLSIELRDFIIQNLAFGPFIFIDPKTMKEIASATDLHNFQQLLLTIPDDTLEYHTGRNHFSKWLNARALFPIAQM
;
A
#
# COMPACT_ATOMS: atom_id res chain seq x y z
N GLU A 1 18.42 16.31 -8.11
CA GLU A 1 19.67 15.63 -7.74
C GLU A 1 19.62 14.19 -8.22
N ILE A 2 20.77 13.50 -8.31
CA ILE A 2 20.83 12.08 -8.72
C ILE A 2 20.78 11.24 -7.43
N PRO A 3 19.81 10.33 -7.27
CA PRO A 3 19.68 9.53 -6.05
C PRO A 3 20.82 8.51 -5.94
N ILE A 4 21.40 8.39 -4.75
CA ILE A 4 22.50 7.49 -4.43
C ILE A 4 21.99 6.44 -3.44
N VAL A 5 22.08 5.17 -3.85
CA VAL A 5 21.66 4.03 -3.04
C VAL A 5 22.81 3.08 -2.78
N VAL A 6 22.94 2.65 -1.51
CA VAL A 6 23.89 1.62 -1.11
C VAL A 6 23.18 0.28 -1.02
N LEU A 7 23.66 -0.71 -1.77
CA LEU A 7 23.24 -2.10 -1.66
C LEU A 7 24.43 -2.94 -1.19
N THR A 8 24.31 -3.52 0.01
CA THR A 8 25.43 -4.22 0.65
C THR A 8 24.97 -5.53 1.30
N HIS A 9 25.89 -6.49 1.45
CA HIS A 9 25.61 -7.66 2.27
C HIS A 9 25.51 -7.24 3.74
N PHE A 10 24.54 -7.79 4.47
CA PHE A 10 24.46 -7.51 5.91
C PHE A 10 25.56 -8.27 6.65
N SER A 11 26.45 -7.52 7.28
CA SER A 11 27.25 -8.02 8.40
C SER A 11 27.07 -7.05 9.57
N ARG A 12 27.22 -7.56 10.80
CA ARG A 12 27.16 -6.72 12.00
C ARG A 12 28.17 -5.57 11.94
N GLU A 13 29.31 -5.79 11.31
CA GLU A 13 30.34 -4.77 11.10
C GLU A 13 29.89 -3.67 10.14
N VAL A 14 29.17 -4.02 9.07
CA VAL A 14 28.61 -3.06 8.12
C VAL A 14 27.56 -2.18 8.81
N SER A 15 26.69 -2.75 9.65
CA SER A 15 25.72 -1.96 10.44
C SER A 15 26.39 -0.96 11.38
N ILE A 16 27.42 -1.39 12.10
CA ILE A 16 28.17 -0.53 13.03
C ILE A 16 28.93 0.58 12.28
N LYS A 17 29.46 0.28 11.08
CA LYS A 17 30.09 1.29 10.23
C LYS A 17 29.07 2.30 9.72
N LEU A 18 27.92 1.84 9.21
CA LEU A 18 26.85 2.73 8.73
C LEU A 18 26.33 3.67 9.83
N GLU A 19 26.28 3.23 11.09
CA GLU A 19 25.90 4.09 12.23
C GLU A 19 26.95 5.17 12.57
N ARG A 20 28.19 5.01 12.10
CA ARG A 20 29.32 5.92 12.41
C ARG A 20 29.75 6.80 11.24
N GLU A 21 29.33 6.45 10.03
CA GLU A 21 29.64 7.17 8.80
C GLU A 21 28.64 8.30 8.54
N ASP A 22 29.08 9.34 7.85
CA ASP A 22 28.18 10.38 7.34
C ASP A 22 27.42 9.86 6.13
N LEU A 23 26.13 9.55 6.32
CA LEU A 23 25.23 9.08 5.27
C LEU A 23 24.44 10.22 4.61
N SER A 24 24.80 11.49 4.83
CA SER A 24 24.07 12.64 4.29
C SER A 24 23.96 12.64 2.76
N ALA A 25 24.95 12.06 2.07
CA ALA A 25 24.96 11.90 0.61
C ALA A 25 24.27 10.61 0.12
N ILE A 26 23.76 9.76 1.02
CA ILE A 26 23.13 8.48 0.68
C ILE A 26 21.64 8.60 0.97
N ASP A 27 20.82 8.56 -0.08
CA ASP A 27 19.37 8.62 0.05
C ASP A 27 18.82 7.40 0.77
N GLN A 28 19.40 6.22 0.54
CA GLN A 28 18.90 4.98 1.11
C GLN A 28 19.92 3.83 1.15
N VAL A 29 19.76 2.95 2.13
CA VAL A 29 20.56 1.74 2.32
C VAL A 29 19.68 0.50 2.23
N PHE A 30 20.12 -0.50 1.47
CA PHE A 30 19.50 -1.80 1.30
C PHE A 30 20.48 -2.93 1.58
N CYS A 31 19.89 -4.08 1.90
CA CYS A 31 20.58 -5.32 2.15
C CYS A 31 20.43 -6.29 0.97
N TRP A 32 21.54 -6.76 0.41
CA TRP A 32 21.51 -7.85 -0.56
C TRP A 32 21.29 -9.19 0.15
N LEU A 33 20.16 -9.83 -0.15
CA LEU A 33 19.74 -11.12 0.42
C LEU A 33 19.72 -12.25 -0.62
N GLY A 34 20.39 -12.06 -1.77
CA GLY A 34 20.44 -13.06 -2.85
C GLY A 34 19.22 -13.06 -3.78
N ASN A 35 18.34 -12.05 -3.69
CA ASN A 35 17.20 -11.88 -4.60
C ASN A 35 17.45 -10.71 -5.56
N ALA A 36 17.60 -10.98 -6.86
CA ALA A 36 17.85 -9.95 -7.87
C ALA A 36 16.67 -8.98 -8.09
N ASP A 37 15.43 -9.38 -7.73
CA ASP A 37 14.25 -8.53 -7.85
C ASP A 37 14.37 -7.25 -7.00
N ILE A 38 15.28 -7.22 -6.01
CA ILE A 38 15.57 -6.02 -5.20
C ILE A 38 16.07 -4.84 -6.04
N LEU A 39 16.80 -5.08 -7.13
CA LEU A 39 17.31 -4.00 -7.98
C LEU A 39 16.15 -3.22 -8.61
N LEU A 40 15.17 -3.95 -9.15
CA LEU A 40 13.97 -3.34 -9.71
C LEU A 40 13.15 -2.64 -8.63
N ALA A 41 13.02 -3.26 -7.45
CA ALA A 41 12.28 -2.69 -6.33
C ALA A 41 12.90 -1.36 -5.85
N ILE A 42 14.24 -1.28 -5.76
CA ILE A 42 14.96 -0.05 -5.41
C ILE A 42 14.67 1.05 -6.42
N ILE A 43 14.84 0.76 -7.72
CA ILE A 43 14.59 1.74 -8.79
C ILE A 43 13.14 2.24 -8.71
N LYS A 44 12.17 1.33 -8.55
CA LYS A 44 10.76 1.69 -8.47
C LYS A 44 10.42 2.49 -7.22
N LEU A 45 11.05 2.21 -6.08
CA LEU A 45 10.83 2.97 -4.85
C LEU A 45 11.29 4.43 -5.00
N ILE A 46 12.45 4.62 -5.61
CA ILE A 46 12.98 5.96 -5.88
C ILE A 46 12.08 6.69 -6.88
N GLU A 47 11.71 6.04 -7.98
CA GLU A 47 10.79 6.61 -8.98
C GLU A 47 9.42 6.96 -8.36
N ASP A 48 8.89 6.12 -7.48
CA ASP A 48 7.63 6.37 -6.80
C ASP A 48 7.74 7.60 -5.89
N LYS A 49 8.81 7.71 -5.09
CA LYS A 49 9.06 8.87 -4.23
C LYS A 49 9.23 10.16 -5.03
N MET A 50 10.05 10.15 -6.09
CA MET A 50 10.34 11.34 -6.90
C MET A 50 9.11 11.90 -7.62
N ASN A 51 8.19 11.03 -8.04
CA ASN A 51 7.00 11.42 -8.78
C ASN A 51 5.75 11.54 -7.91
N ALA A 52 5.85 11.27 -6.59
CA ALA A 52 4.69 11.19 -5.70
C ALA A 52 3.82 12.45 -5.75
N ASP A 53 4.41 13.63 -5.57
CA ASP A 53 3.70 14.91 -5.57
C ASP A 53 2.87 15.11 -6.85
N TYR A 54 3.50 14.96 -8.01
CA TYR A 54 2.81 15.17 -9.29
C TYR A 54 1.75 14.09 -9.55
N ASP A 55 2.13 12.82 -9.46
CA ASP A 55 1.25 11.72 -9.84
C ASP A 55 0.09 11.56 -8.84
N VAL A 56 0.34 11.70 -7.54
CA VAL A 56 -0.68 11.48 -6.51
C VAL A 56 -1.59 12.70 -6.37
N GLU A 57 -1.05 13.92 -6.28
CA GLU A 57 -1.88 15.11 -6.04
C GLU A 57 -2.48 15.68 -7.33
N GLN A 58 -1.72 15.68 -8.44
CA GLN A 58 -2.20 16.30 -9.69
C GLN A 58 -2.92 15.32 -10.61
N VAL A 59 -2.46 14.06 -10.67
CA VAL A 59 -3.03 13.05 -11.57
C VAL A 59 -4.06 12.15 -10.87
N GLY A 60 -3.96 11.97 -9.54
CA GLY A 60 -4.84 11.09 -8.76
C GLY A 60 -4.37 9.64 -8.68
N VAL A 61 -3.10 9.37 -9.03
CA VAL A 61 -2.47 8.07 -8.86
C VAL A 61 -2.51 7.69 -7.38
N GLN A 62 -2.89 6.45 -7.11
CA GLN A 62 -3.04 6.00 -5.74
C GLN A 62 -1.70 5.68 -5.08
N ALA A 63 -1.67 5.70 -3.75
CA ALA A 63 -0.50 5.37 -2.94
C ALA A 63 -0.79 4.28 -1.91
N ILE A 64 0.21 3.45 -1.65
CA ILE A 64 0.29 2.52 -0.53
C ILE A 64 1.43 3.02 0.35
N ILE A 65 1.12 3.30 1.62
CA ILE A 65 2.15 3.72 2.58
C ILE A 65 2.70 2.45 3.24
N LEU A 66 4.01 2.28 3.16
CA LEU A 66 4.74 1.22 3.85
C LEU A 66 5.56 1.85 4.98
N VAL A 67 5.42 1.36 6.21
CA VAL A 67 6.16 1.84 7.37
C VAL A 67 7.01 0.71 7.94
N GLU A 68 8.33 0.83 7.82
CA GLU A 68 9.28 -0.18 8.29
C GLU A 68 10.65 0.46 8.53
N ASP A 69 11.26 0.21 9.70
CA ASP A 69 12.58 0.74 10.05
C ASP A 69 13.72 -0.27 9.91
N SER A 70 13.42 -1.56 9.70
CA SER A 70 14.43 -2.60 9.47
C SER A 70 14.86 -2.66 8.00
N ILE A 71 16.06 -2.14 7.69
CA ILE A 71 16.69 -2.24 6.36
C ILE A 71 16.63 -3.66 5.80
N ARG A 72 16.92 -4.67 6.64
CA ARG A 72 16.89 -6.08 6.23
C ARG A 72 15.47 -6.52 5.84
N TYR A 73 14.47 -6.11 6.60
CA TYR A 73 13.08 -6.47 6.31
C TYR A 73 12.59 -5.74 5.05
N ILE A 74 12.83 -4.43 4.93
CA ILE A 74 12.52 -3.64 3.73
C ILE A 74 13.08 -4.32 2.47
N SER A 75 14.34 -4.73 2.52
CA SER A 75 15.03 -5.35 1.39
C SER A 75 14.49 -6.73 1.02
N ALA A 76 13.93 -7.47 1.99
CA ALA A 76 13.25 -8.74 1.71
C ALA A 76 11.80 -8.53 1.23
N TYR A 77 11.16 -7.46 1.68
CA TYR A 77 9.72 -7.23 1.55
C TYR A 77 9.34 -6.53 0.25
N LEU A 78 10.03 -5.45 -0.09
CA LEU A 78 9.74 -4.65 -1.28
C LEU A 78 9.70 -5.44 -2.59
N PRO A 79 10.61 -6.40 -2.87
CA PRO A 79 10.55 -7.18 -4.10
C PRO A 79 9.22 -7.92 -4.26
N ASN A 80 8.73 -8.53 -3.18
CA ASN A 80 7.45 -9.24 -3.17
C ASN A 80 6.29 -8.27 -3.34
N LEU A 81 6.30 -7.14 -2.61
CA LEU A 81 5.26 -6.13 -2.70
C LEU A 81 5.15 -5.56 -4.13
N TYR A 82 6.26 -5.11 -4.71
CA TYR A 82 6.28 -4.61 -6.09
C TYR A 82 5.83 -5.65 -7.10
N LYS A 83 6.21 -6.92 -6.93
CA LYS A 83 5.76 -8.01 -7.81
C LYS A 83 4.24 -8.18 -7.78
N ILE A 84 3.61 -8.06 -6.61
CA ILE A 84 2.16 -8.14 -6.46
C ILE A 84 1.50 -6.95 -7.16
N ILE A 85 1.93 -5.72 -6.85
CA ILE A 85 1.33 -4.49 -7.41
C ILE A 85 1.50 -4.42 -8.93
N LEU A 86 2.68 -4.76 -9.46
CA LEU A 86 2.94 -4.79 -10.90
C LEU A 86 2.09 -5.83 -11.61
N LYS A 87 1.87 -7.00 -10.99
CA LYS A 87 0.98 -8.02 -11.55
C LYS A 87 -0.45 -7.52 -11.64
N GLN A 88 -0.99 -6.99 -10.53
CA GLN A 88 -2.37 -6.47 -10.51
C GLN A 88 -2.58 -5.34 -11.52
N SER A 89 -1.60 -4.44 -11.65
CA SER A 89 -1.68 -3.36 -12.62
C SER A 89 -1.74 -3.88 -14.05
N ARG A 90 -0.97 -4.92 -14.39
CA ARG A 90 -1.02 -5.57 -15.71
C ARG A 90 -2.36 -6.24 -15.99
N ASP A 91 -2.96 -6.86 -14.98
CA ASP A 91 -4.26 -7.53 -15.13
C ASP A 91 -5.34 -6.49 -15.51
N PHE A 92 -5.34 -5.30 -14.90
CA PHE A 92 -6.27 -4.21 -15.25
C PHE A 92 -6.01 -3.55 -16.60
N GLN A 93 -4.79 -3.65 -17.15
CA GLN A 93 -4.53 -3.17 -18.50
C GLN A 93 -5.26 -4.00 -19.56
N GLN A 94 -5.57 -5.26 -19.28
CA GLN A 94 -6.23 -6.13 -20.25
C GLN A 94 -7.64 -5.64 -20.59
N GLU A 95 -8.28 -4.89 -19.68
CA GLU A 95 -9.58 -4.25 -19.88
C GLU A 95 -9.53 -3.01 -20.79
N ALA A 96 -8.35 -2.49 -21.15
CA ALA A 96 -8.24 -1.30 -22.00
C ALA A 96 -8.46 -1.63 -23.48
N LEU A 97 -9.19 -0.74 -24.17
CA LEU A 97 -9.64 -0.95 -25.55
C LEU A 97 -8.53 -0.73 -26.60
N ASN A 98 -7.47 0.01 -26.25
CA ASN A 98 -6.35 0.30 -27.15
C ASN A 98 -5.00 0.50 -26.42
N GLU A 99 -3.91 0.53 -27.18
CA GLU A 99 -2.53 0.65 -26.68
C GLU A 99 -2.27 1.96 -25.92
N HIS A 100 -2.88 3.07 -26.33
CA HIS A 100 -2.74 4.34 -25.62
C HIS A 100 -3.36 4.29 -24.21
N GLN A 101 -4.58 3.74 -24.10
CA GLN A 101 -5.26 3.53 -22.82
C GLN A 101 -4.51 2.51 -21.95
N ARG A 102 -3.95 1.44 -22.54
CA ARG A 102 -3.08 0.49 -21.83
C ARG A 102 -1.89 1.21 -21.20
N MET A 103 -1.19 2.05 -21.97
CA MET A 103 -0.06 2.81 -21.47
C MET A 103 -0.46 3.72 -20.30
N LEU A 104 -1.57 4.46 -20.41
CA LEU A 104 -2.07 5.34 -19.35
C LEU A 104 -2.41 4.56 -18.08
N ARG A 105 -3.10 3.42 -18.19
CA ARG A 105 -3.41 2.58 -17.02
C ARG A 105 -2.15 2.08 -16.31
N MET A 106 -1.10 1.79 -17.08
CA MET A 106 0.19 1.36 -16.55
C MET A 106 0.91 2.44 -15.74
N ARG A 107 0.74 3.70 -16.15
CA ARG A 107 1.27 4.86 -15.43
C ARG A 107 0.48 5.15 -14.16
N GLY A 108 -0.78 4.74 -14.10
CA GLY A 108 -1.62 4.83 -12.91
C GLY A 108 -1.44 3.71 -11.89
N ARG A 109 -0.39 2.87 -12.02
CA ARG A 109 -0.02 1.88 -10.99
C ARG A 109 0.09 2.59 -9.62
N PRO A 110 -0.50 2.02 -8.56
CA PRO A 110 -0.29 2.56 -7.23
C PRO A 110 1.18 2.63 -6.82
N LYS A 111 1.56 3.78 -6.26
CA LYS A 111 2.91 4.05 -5.76
C LYS A 111 3.10 3.42 -4.39
N ILE A 112 4.32 2.99 -4.09
CA ILE A 112 4.69 2.59 -2.74
C ILE A 112 5.53 3.71 -2.12
N LEU A 113 5.04 4.28 -1.03
CA LEU A 113 5.70 5.36 -0.30
C LEU A 113 6.22 4.79 1.03
N LEU A 114 7.54 4.71 1.16
CA LEU A 114 8.19 4.16 2.35
C LEU A 114 8.46 5.26 3.38
N ALA A 115 8.05 5.01 4.62
CA ALA A 115 8.46 5.74 5.82
C ALA A 115 9.22 4.81 6.77
N THR A 116 10.17 5.37 7.51
CA THR A 116 10.97 4.67 8.53
C THR A 116 10.69 5.18 9.94
N THR A 117 9.93 6.27 10.06
CA THR A 117 9.54 6.88 11.33
C THR A 117 8.05 7.22 11.36
N PHE A 118 7.52 7.45 12.56
CA PHE A 118 6.14 7.88 12.75
C PHE A 118 5.87 9.23 12.10
N GLU A 119 6.81 10.14 12.22
CA GLU A 119 6.70 11.49 11.67
C GLU A 119 6.63 11.45 10.14
N GLU A 120 7.52 10.69 9.49
CA GLU A 120 7.47 10.48 8.03
C GLU A 120 6.17 9.81 7.58
N ALA A 121 5.70 8.79 8.32
CA ALA A 121 4.46 8.08 7.99
C ALA A 121 3.24 9.01 8.09
N MET A 122 3.18 9.85 9.13
CA MET A 122 2.13 10.85 9.30
C MET A 122 2.18 11.93 8.23
N GLU A 123 3.37 12.40 7.86
CA GLU A 123 3.54 13.40 6.78
C GLU A 123 3.02 12.85 5.44
N LEU A 124 3.44 11.64 5.06
CA LEU A 124 2.96 10.98 3.85
C LEU A 124 1.44 10.77 3.89
N TYR A 125 0.91 10.33 5.04
CA TYR A 125 -0.52 10.11 5.18
C TYR A 125 -1.31 11.41 5.04
N GLU A 126 -0.99 12.45 5.82
CA GLU A 126 -1.74 13.70 5.79
C GLU A 126 -1.66 14.39 4.43
N LYS A 127 -0.51 14.33 3.76
CA LYS A 127 -0.32 14.88 2.41
C LYS A 127 -1.17 14.15 1.38
N TYR A 128 -1.22 12.82 1.43
CA TYR A 128 -1.82 11.99 0.36
C TYR A 128 -3.14 11.30 0.73
N LYS A 129 -3.71 11.52 1.92
CA LYS A 129 -4.82 10.73 2.49
C LYS A 129 -6.02 10.50 1.58
N PHE A 130 -6.32 11.42 0.67
CA PHE A 130 -7.43 11.27 -0.29
C PHE A 130 -7.15 10.26 -1.42
N ASN A 131 -5.89 9.92 -1.65
CA ASN A 131 -5.42 8.99 -2.68
C ASN A 131 -4.63 7.80 -2.08
N VAL A 132 -4.76 7.54 -0.78
CA VAL A 132 -4.17 6.36 -0.13
C VAL A 132 -5.14 5.18 -0.27
N LEU A 133 -4.67 4.07 -0.86
CA LEU A 133 -5.42 2.81 -0.90
C LEU A 133 -5.36 2.06 0.43
N GLY A 134 -4.25 2.21 1.16
CA GLY A 134 -4.09 1.63 2.48
C GLY A 134 -2.67 1.75 3.00
N VAL A 135 -2.51 1.33 4.25
CA VAL A 135 -1.25 1.45 5.01
C VAL A 135 -0.80 0.08 5.48
N ILE A 136 0.49 -0.22 5.27
CA ILE A 136 1.16 -1.41 5.77
C ILE A 136 2.22 -0.92 6.75
N SER A 137 2.19 -1.37 8.00
CA SER A 137 3.07 -0.83 9.04
C SER A 137 3.60 -1.91 9.96
N ASP A 138 4.88 -1.86 10.29
CA ASP A 138 5.39 -2.49 11.51
C ASP A 138 4.69 -1.89 12.74
N ILE A 139 4.67 -2.63 13.85
CA ILE A 139 4.09 -2.14 15.11
C ILE A 139 5.10 -1.29 15.89
N SER A 140 6.36 -1.70 15.89
CA SER A 140 7.41 -1.09 16.71
C SER A 140 8.42 -0.39 15.81
N PHE A 141 8.48 0.93 15.84
CA PHE A 141 9.42 1.74 15.06
C PHE A 141 9.69 3.08 15.75
N LYS A 142 10.54 3.92 15.16
CA LYS A 142 10.95 5.18 15.78
C LYS A 142 9.80 6.21 15.76
N ARG A 143 9.54 6.81 16.92
CA ARG A 143 8.67 7.98 17.11
C ARG A 143 9.40 9.00 17.97
N LYS A 144 9.48 10.25 17.51
CA LYS A 144 10.28 11.32 18.16
C LYS A 144 11.73 10.88 18.42
N GLY A 145 12.32 10.17 17.47
CA GLY A 145 13.69 9.65 17.55
C GLY A 145 13.92 8.49 18.51
N LYS A 146 12.90 8.00 19.23
CA LYS A 146 13.00 6.86 20.17
C LYS A 146 12.18 5.67 19.68
N LYS A 147 12.62 4.46 19.98
CA LYS A 147 11.83 3.25 19.67
C LYS A 147 10.55 3.27 20.50
N ASP A 148 9.41 3.22 19.83
CA ASP A 148 8.09 3.14 20.43
C ASP A 148 7.47 1.80 19.98
N THR A 149 7.13 0.96 20.95
CA THR A 149 6.62 -0.41 20.71
C THR A 149 5.18 -0.43 20.24
N GLU A 150 4.48 0.70 20.23
CA GLU A 150 3.09 0.83 19.79
C GLU A 150 2.92 1.93 18.74
N ALA A 151 4.01 2.40 18.12
CA ALA A 151 3.97 3.45 17.10
C ALA A 151 3.00 3.11 15.95
N GLY A 152 3.02 1.87 15.48
CA GLY A 152 2.12 1.41 14.41
C GLY A 152 0.66 1.32 14.83
N ILE A 153 0.40 1.03 16.10
CA ILE A 153 -0.96 1.04 16.67
C ILE A 153 -1.47 2.47 16.76
N ALA A 154 -0.64 3.41 17.19
CA ALA A 154 -0.99 4.82 17.23
C ALA A 154 -1.27 5.37 15.83
N LEU A 155 -0.47 4.99 14.84
CA LEU A 155 -0.68 5.37 13.44
C LEU A 155 -2.00 4.78 12.91
N CYS A 156 -2.25 3.50 13.16
CA CYS A 156 -3.49 2.83 12.80
C CYS A 156 -4.72 3.54 13.37
N LYS A 157 -4.72 3.88 14.65
CA LYS A 157 -5.82 4.61 15.29
C LYS A 157 -6.08 5.95 14.61
N LYS A 158 -5.02 6.73 14.34
CA LYS A 158 -5.16 8.03 13.67
C LYS A 158 -5.73 7.90 12.26
N VAL A 159 -5.23 6.94 11.47
CA VAL A 159 -5.76 6.66 10.13
C VAL A 159 -7.22 6.22 10.16
N LYS A 160 -7.60 5.38 11.14
CA LYS A 160 -8.97 4.89 11.33
C LYS A 160 -9.93 5.95 11.88
N GLU A 161 -9.44 6.92 12.65
CA GLU A 161 -10.22 8.08 13.09
C GLU A 161 -10.63 8.95 11.90
N ASP A 162 -9.74 9.12 10.92
CA ASP A 162 -10.01 9.90 9.71
C ASP A 162 -10.84 9.12 8.67
N ASP A 163 -10.56 7.81 8.48
CA ASP A 163 -11.34 6.89 7.65
C ASP A 163 -11.39 5.49 8.27
N SER A 164 -12.52 5.17 8.90
CA SER A 164 -12.73 3.87 9.58
C SER A 164 -12.63 2.67 8.62
N HIS A 165 -12.85 2.87 7.32
CA HIS A 165 -12.80 1.82 6.31
C HIS A 165 -11.44 1.74 5.61
N MET A 166 -10.48 2.61 5.96
CA MET A 166 -9.14 2.57 5.37
C MET A 166 -8.49 1.21 5.64
N PRO A 167 -8.05 0.47 4.60
CA PRO A 167 -7.29 -0.74 4.76
C PRO A 167 -5.99 -0.48 5.51
N PHE A 168 -5.77 -1.25 6.57
CA PHE A 168 -4.56 -1.18 7.37
C PHE A 168 -4.06 -2.60 7.65
N LEU A 169 -2.75 -2.82 7.49
CA LEU A 169 -2.08 -4.08 7.78
C LEU A 169 -0.97 -3.84 8.79
N LEU A 170 -1.14 -4.40 9.99
CA LEU A 170 -0.08 -4.43 11.00
C LEU A 170 0.84 -5.63 10.76
N GLN A 171 2.13 -5.42 10.96
CA GLN A 171 3.14 -6.46 10.88
C GLN A 171 3.93 -6.50 12.18
N SER A 172 4.20 -7.70 12.69
CA SER A 172 5.03 -7.85 13.89
C SER A 172 5.74 -9.19 13.94
N SER A 173 6.89 -9.23 14.61
CA SER A 173 7.55 -10.45 15.04
C SER A 173 6.89 -11.07 16.28
N ASP A 174 6.01 -10.35 16.96
CA ASP A 174 5.36 -10.80 18.19
C ASP A 174 3.87 -11.06 17.94
N LEU A 175 3.47 -12.33 18.11
CA LEU A 175 2.10 -12.79 17.87
C LEU A 175 1.08 -12.21 18.85
N LYS A 176 1.51 -11.68 20.00
CA LYS A 176 0.57 -11.09 20.98
C LYS A 176 -0.25 -9.94 20.42
N PHE A 177 0.24 -9.28 19.37
CA PHE A 177 -0.45 -8.16 18.74
C PHE A 177 -1.55 -8.59 17.78
N LYS A 178 -1.68 -9.89 17.49
CA LYS A 178 -2.76 -10.41 16.63
C LYS A 178 -4.14 -10.10 17.21
N ASP A 179 -4.36 -10.40 18.49
CA ASP A 179 -5.63 -10.12 19.18
C ASP A 179 -5.96 -8.61 19.19
N LEU A 180 -4.93 -7.76 19.25
CA LEU A 180 -5.11 -6.32 19.18
C LEU A 180 -5.49 -5.85 17.77
N ALA A 181 -4.86 -6.41 16.73
CA ALA A 181 -5.21 -6.11 15.35
C ALA A 181 -6.66 -6.53 15.03
N GLU A 182 -7.09 -7.70 15.53
CA GLU A 182 -8.48 -8.16 15.40
C GLU A 182 -9.46 -7.19 16.06
N LYS A 183 -9.16 -6.70 17.27
CA LYS A 183 -9.99 -5.68 17.95
C LYS A 183 -10.05 -4.34 17.22
N LEU A 184 -9.03 -4.01 16.44
CA LEU A 184 -8.97 -2.80 15.63
C LEU A 184 -9.58 -3.00 14.24
N GLU A 185 -10.04 -4.22 13.91
CA GLU A 185 -10.58 -4.60 12.60
C GLU A 185 -9.58 -4.31 11.46
N VAL A 186 -8.31 -4.66 11.68
CA VAL A 186 -7.22 -4.49 10.71
C VAL A 186 -6.51 -5.81 10.42
N GLY A 187 -5.84 -5.87 9.27
CA GLY A 187 -5.04 -7.03 8.90
C GLY A 187 -3.84 -7.19 9.85
N PHE A 188 -3.41 -8.43 10.05
CA PHE A 188 -2.19 -8.76 10.79
C PHE A 188 -1.37 -9.80 10.05
N ILE A 189 -0.07 -9.56 9.90
CA ILE A 189 0.89 -10.54 9.38
C ILE A 189 2.03 -10.72 10.38
N HIS A 190 2.32 -11.98 10.72
CA HIS A 190 3.50 -12.34 11.49
C HIS A 190 4.75 -12.32 10.59
N LYS A 191 5.75 -11.51 10.94
CA LYS A 191 6.95 -11.27 10.11
C LYS A 191 7.76 -12.55 9.80
N TYR A 192 7.67 -13.57 10.65
CA TYR A 192 8.36 -14.87 10.44
C TYR A 192 7.44 -15.97 9.90
N SER A 193 6.25 -15.62 9.43
CA SER A 193 5.37 -16.59 8.78
C SER A 193 6.02 -17.16 7.52
N LYS A 194 5.94 -18.48 7.34
CA LYS A 194 6.38 -19.15 6.10
C LYS A 194 5.48 -18.81 4.90
N SER A 195 4.24 -18.38 5.16
CA SER A 195 3.24 -17.99 4.17
C SER A 195 3.12 -16.48 3.99
N LEU A 196 4.05 -15.67 4.52
CA LEU A 196 3.98 -14.21 4.52
C LEU A 196 3.71 -13.61 3.12
N SER A 197 4.35 -14.13 2.07
CA SER A 197 4.16 -13.63 0.71
C SER A 197 2.76 -13.91 0.16
N ILE A 198 2.13 -15.02 0.59
CA ILE A 198 0.76 -15.39 0.24
C ILE A 198 -0.21 -14.51 1.02
N GLU A 199 -0.04 -14.41 2.33
CA GLU A 199 -0.88 -13.58 3.21
C GLU A 199 -0.86 -12.11 2.77
N LEU A 200 0.30 -11.58 2.42
CA LEU A 200 0.43 -10.22 1.90
C LEU A 200 -0.32 -10.03 0.59
N ARG A 201 -0.15 -10.97 -0.35
CA ARG A 201 -0.83 -10.91 -1.64
C ARG A 201 -2.35 -10.94 -1.44
N ASP A 202 -2.82 -11.82 -0.57
CA ASP A 202 -4.26 -11.98 -0.33
C ASP A 202 -4.83 -10.74 0.36
N PHE A 203 -4.10 -10.15 1.33
CA PHE A 203 -4.47 -8.86 1.92
C PHE A 203 -4.59 -7.76 0.86
N ILE A 204 -3.57 -7.61 0.01
CA ILE A 204 -3.55 -6.58 -1.04
C ILE A 204 -4.74 -6.75 -1.98
N ILE A 205 -4.97 -7.97 -2.48
CA ILE A 205 -6.05 -8.25 -3.43
C ILE A 205 -7.42 -7.96 -2.81
N GLN A 206 -7.64 -8.41 -1.58
CA GLN A 206 -8.94 -8.33 -0.93
C GLN A 206 -9.26 -6.93 -0.41
N ASN A 207 -8.26 -6.19 0.07
CA ASN A 207 -8.49 -4.96 0.84
C ASN A 207 -8.11 -3.68 0.10
N LEU A 208 -7.13 -3.70 -0.81
CA LEU A 208 -6.65 -2.48 -1.51
C LEU A 208 -7.37 -2.25 -2.84
N ALA A 209 -8.64 -2.65 -2.94
CA ALA A 209 -9.51 -2.49 -4.11
C ALA A 209 -8.99 -3.12 -5.43
N PHE A 210 -8.03 -4.05 -5.33
CA PHE A 210 -7.50 -4.78 -6.48
C PHE A 210 -8.39 -5.97 -6.92
N GLY A 211 -9.27 -6.46 -6.05
CA GLY A 211 -10.21 -7.53 -6.35
C GLY A 211 -11.46 -7.08 -7.12
N PRO A 212 -12.42 -8.00 -7.30
CA PRO A 212 -13.77 -7.68 -7.74
C PRO A 212 -14.42 -6.63 -6.83
N PHE A 213 -15.31 -5.79 -7.38
CA PHE A 213 -16.14 -4.91 -6.56
C PHE A 213 -17.28 -5.71 -5.95
N ILE A 214 -17.34 -5.78 -4.62
CA ILE A 214 -18.40 -6.50 -3.91
C ILE A 214 -19.48 -5.51 -3.51
N PHE A 215 -20.69 -5.66 -4.07
CA PHE A 215 -21.86 -4.91 -3.66
C PHE A 215 -22.45 -5.54 -2.39
N ILE A 216 -22.62 -4.73 -1.35
CA ILE A 216 -23.07 -5.16 -0.03
C ILE A 216 -24.44 -4.55 0.27
N ASP A 217 -25.36 -5.36 0.78
CA ASP A 217 -26.61 -4.90 1.35
C ASP A 217 -26.33 -4.18 2.68
N PRO A 218 -26.61 -2.87 2.80
CA PRO A 218 -26.33 -2.11 4.02
C PRO A 218 -27.14 -2.59 5.24
N LYS A 219 -28.27 -3.29 5.04
CA LYS A 219 -29.13 -3.78 6.12
C LYS A 219 -28.64 -5.12 6.66
N THR A 220 -28.19 -6.01 5.78
CA THR A 220 -27.80 -7.38 6.15
C THR A 220 -26.29 -7.58 6.21
N MET A 221 -25.51 -6.64 5.67
CA MET A 221 -24.05 -6.72 5.48
C MET A 221 -23.62 -7.94 4.66
N LYS A 222 -24.51 -8.47 3.82
CA LYS A 222 -24.23 -9.60 2.93
C LYS A 222 -23.96 -9.13 1.51
N GLU A 223 -23.16 -9.90 0.80
CA GLU A 223 -22.92 -9.73 -0.64
C GLU A 223 -24.22 -9.91 -1.42
N ILE A 224 -24.53 -8.94 -2.28
CA ILE A 224 -25.63 -8.98 -3.25
C ILE A 224 -25.11 -9.49 -4.60
N ALA A 225 -23.98 -8.93 -5.03
CA ALA A 225 -23.34 -9.23 -6.30
C ALA A 225 -21.86 -8.85 -6.25
N SER A 226 -21.09 -9.39 -7.19
CA SER A 226 -19.67 -9.11 -7.33
C SER A 226 -19.33 -8.80 -8.79
N ALA A 227 -18.65 -7.67 -9.00
CA ALA A 227 -18.19 -7.23 -10.31
C ALA A 227 -16.70 -7.54 -10.52
N THR A 228 -16.39 -8.49 -11.38
CA THR A 228 -14.99 -8.91 -11.64
C THR A 228 -14.22 -7.94 -12.52
N ASP A 229 -14.92 -7.17 -13.35
CA ASP A 229 -14.35 -6.22 -14.30
C ASP A 229 -15.26 -4.99 -14.49
N LEU A 230 -14.76 -3.99 -15.22
CA LEU A 230 -15.49 -2.74 -15.45
C LEU A 230 -16.80 -2.95 -16.21
N HIS A 231 -16.85 -3.91 -17.15
CA HIS A 231 -18.06 -4.16 -17.93
C HIS A 231 -19.15 -4.74 -17.05
N ASN A 232 -18.84 -5.74 -16.23
CA ASN A 232 -19.77 -6.34 -15.29
C ASN A 232 -20.22 -5.33 -14.22
N PHE A 233 -19.30 -4.46 -13.76
CA PHE A 233 -19.63 -3.37 -12.84
C PHE A 233 -20.68 -2.42 -13.43
N GLN A 234 -20.51 -1.99 -14.69
CA GLN A 234 -21.49 -1.15 -15.38
C GLN A 234 -22.87 -1.80 -15.50
N GLN A 235 -22.93 -3.10 -15.80
CA GLN A 235 -24.20 -3.83 -15.89
C GLN A 235 -24.88 -3.94 -14.52
N LEU A 236 -24.11 -4.25 -13.47
CA LEU A 236 -24.65 -4.39 -12.12
C LEU A 236 -25.17 -3.07 -11.57
N LEU A 237 -24.50 -1.94 -11.83
CA LEU A 237 -24.96 -0.61 -11.41
C LEU A 237 -26.40 -0.29 -11.84
N LEU A 238 -26.88 -0.85 -12.95
CA LEU A 238 -28.25 -0.64 -13.45
C LEU A 238 -29.31 -1.46 -12.70
N THR A 239 -28.89 -2.45 -11.91
CA THR A 239 -29.78 -3.43 -11.27
C THR A 239 -29.67 -3.44 -9.75
N ILE A 240 -28.58 -2.88 -9.20
CA ILE A 240 -28.33 -2.83 -7.76
C ILE A 240 -29.30 -1.84 -7.08
N PRO A 241 -29.85 -2.17 -5.91
CA PRO A 241 -30.73 -1.28 -5.14
C PRO A 241 -30.10 0.08 -4.79
N ASP A 242 -30.92 1.13 -4.74
CA ASP A 242 -30.49 2.50 -4.42
C ASP A 242 -29.81 2.62 -3.05
N ASP A 243 -30.28 1.88 -2.04
CA ASP A 243 -29.68 1.91 -0.69
C ASP A 243 -28.26 1.32 -0.68
N THR A 244 -28.00 0.29 -1.49
CA THR A 244 -26.64 -0.21 -1.73
C THR A 244 -25.78 0.81 -2.47
N LEU A 245 -26.31 1.49 -3.50
CA LEU A 245 -25.57 2.54 -4.21
C LEU A 245 -25.17 3.68 -3.26
N GLU A 246 -26.11 4.15 -2.43
CA GLU A 246 -25.86 5.19 -1.43
C GLU A 246 -24.81 4.74 -0.41
N TYR A 247 -24.89 3.49 0.07
CA TYR A 247 -23.92 2.92 1.00
C TYR A 247 -22.48 2.97 0.47
N HIS A 248 -22.26 2.56 -0.78
CA HIS A 248 -20.93 2.52 -1.40
C HIS A 248 -20.45 3.89 -1.84
N THR A 249 -21.34 4.75 -2.31
CA THR A 249 -21.01 6.13 -2.70
C THR A 249 -20.59 6.96 -1.49
N GLY A 250 -21.36 6.92 -0.39
CA GLY A 250 -21.05 7.66 0.83
C GLY A 250 -19.75 7.24 1.53
N ARG A 251 -19.15 6.11 1.12
CA ARG A 251 -17.86 5.60 1.62
C ARG A 251 -16.74 5.66 0.58
N ASN A 252 -16.96 6.32 -0.55
CA ASN A 252 -16.01 6.45 -1.66
C ASN A 252 -15.51 5.10 -2.22
N HIS A 253 -16.28 4.01 -2.04
CA HIS A 253 -15.87 2.68 -2.48
C HIS A 253 -15.69 2.62 -4.01
N PHE A 254 -16.59 3.25 -4.76
CA PHE A 254 -16.52 3.32 -6.23
C PHE A 254 -15.27 4.07 -6.69
N SER A 255 -15.02 5.26 -6.15
CA SER A 255 -13.84 6.06 -6.49
C SER A 255 -12.54 5.30 -6.18
N LYS A 256 -12.44 4.65 -5.02
CA LYS A 256 -11.27 3.82 -4.66
C LYS A 256 -11.06 2.67 -5.65
N TRP A 257 -12.12 1.95 -6.03
CA TRP A 257 -12.02 0.81 -6.95
C TRP A 257 -11.69 1.20 -8.40
N LEU A 258 -12.24 2.33 -8.86
CA LEU A 258 -11.92 2.90 -10.18
C LEU A 258 -10.50 3.49 -10.21
N ASN A 259 -10.08 4.17 -9.15
CA ASN A 259 -8.72 4.71 -9.03
C ASN A 259 -7.66 3.62 -8.98
N ALA A 260 -7.93 2.48 -8.30
CA ALA A 260 -7.05 1.32 -8.32
C ALA A 260 -6.84 0.74 -9.75
N ARG A 261 -7.79 0.99 -10.67
CA ARG A 261 -7.73 0.64 -12.10
C ARG A 261 -7.24 1.77 -13.00
N ALA A 262 -6.74 2.86 -12.41
CA ALA A 262 -6.29 4.04 -13.12
C ALA A 262 -7.38 4.73 -13.97
N LEU A 263 -8.65 4.68 -13.53
CA LEU A 263 -9.80 5.35 -14.16
C LEU A 263 -10.09 6.71 -13.50
N PHE A 264 -9.06 7.54 -13.35
CA PHE A 264 -9.09 8.77 -12.56
C PHE A 264 -10.21 9.76 -12.93
N PRO A 265 -10.45 10.07 -14.23
CA PRO A 265 -11.49 11.03 -14.59
C PRO A 265 -12.89 10.60 -14.16
N ILE A 266 -13.17 9.29 -14.15
CA ILE A 266 -14.48 8.74 -13.78
C ILE A 266 -14.60 8.69 -12.26
N ALA A 267 -13.51 8.41 -11.55
CA ALA A 267 -13.49 8.30 -10.10
C ALA A 267 -13.68 9.65 -9.36
N GLN A 268 -13.45 10.76 -10.05
CA GLN A 268 -13.61 12.13 -9.54
C GLN A 268 -14.99 12.75 -9.83
N MET A 269 -15.86 12.06 -10.57
CA MET A 269 -17.25 12.48 -10.85
C MET A 269 -18.17 12.15 -9.68
#